data_AF-A0A5B7H1N5-F1
#
_entry.id   AF-A0A5B7H1N5-F1
#
_cell.length_a   1.000
_cell.length_b   1.000
_cell.length_c   1.000
_cell.angle_alpha   90.00
_cell.angle_beta   90.00
_cell.angle_gamma   90.00
#
_symmetry.space_group_name_H-M   'P 1'
#
loop_
_entity.id
_entity.type
_entity.pdbx_description
1 polymer ?
#
loop_
_entity_poly.entity_id
_entity_poly.type
_entity_poly.pdbx_seq_one_letter_code
_entity_poly.pdbx_strand_id
1 'polypeptide(L)'
;MAVNVQQQFNKDLAQLVQEKVAAALDNISPEAFKGSKTVKDAATALLPSLATIISVAVSTAVSTAIQDLADKMVSDTAEVKRINLLQRYNNERLEQYTRRDNLRIFGIEEDPDEDEDVLQAKVIEVAADVGVIIEPNDISTLIDWENKVREVDQ
;
A
#
# COMPACT_ATOMS: atom_id res chain seq x y z
N MET A 1 2.12 -16.39 16.90
CA MET A 1 1.31 -17.02 15.83
C MET A 1 2.14 -17.51 14.63
N ALA A 2 3.19 -16.80 14.18
CA ALA A 2 3.99 -17.20 13.01
C ALA A 2 4.72 -18.56 13.15
N VAL A 3 5.17 -18.93 14.35
CA VAL A 3 5.90 -20.19 14.61
C VAL A 3 5.06 -21.44 14.27
N ASN A 4 3.74 -21.39 14.45
CA ASN A 4 2.85 -22.52 14.18
C ASN A 4 2.60 -22.74 12.67
N VAL A 5 2.57 -21.66 11.88
CA VAL A 5 2.33 -21.74 10.43
C VAL A 5 3.55 -22.30 9.71
N GLN A 6 4.75 -21.87 10.10
CA GLN A 6 6.00 -22.38 9.51
C GLN A 6 6.23 -23.87 9.84
N GLN A 7 5.95 -24.27 11.08
CA GLN A 7 6.05 -25.68 11.48
C GLN A 7 5.05 -26.56 10.73
N GLN A 8 3.82 -26.07 10.53
CA GLN A 8 2.80 -26.80 9.78
C GLN A 8 3.16 -26.92 8.29
N PHE A 9 3.62 -25.83 7.65
CA PHE A 9 4.08 -25.84 6.27
C PHE A 9 5.22 -26.85 6.05
N ASN A 10 6.21 -26.87 6.95
CA ASN A 10 7.32 -27.81 6.86
C ASN A 10 6.87 -29.27 7.00
N LYS A 11 5.88 -29.53 7.85
CA LYS A 11 5.30 -30.86 8.02
C LYS A 11 4.53 -31.31 6.77
N ASP A 12 3.71 -30.42 6.20
CA ASP A 12 2.91 -30.71 5.01
C ASP A 12 3.80 -30.91 3.77
N LEU A 13 4.87 -30.12 3.64
CA LEU A 13 5.87 -30.27 2.60
C LEU A 13 6.63 -31.61 2.71
N ALA A 14 7.02 -32.00 3.92
CA ALA A 14 7.69 -33.27 4.16
C ALA A 14 6.79 -34.46 3.78
N GLN A 15 5.50 -34.39 4.13
CA GLN A 15 4.52 -35.41 3.77
C GLN A 15 4.32 -35.50 2.25
N LEU A 16 4.18 -34.36 1.56
CA LEU A 16 4.03 -34.32 0.10
C LEU A 16 5.26 -34.88 -0.63
N VAL A 17 6.48 -34.52 -0.18
CA VAL A 17 7.72 -35.03 -0.77
C VAL A 17 7.81 -36.55 -0.59
N GLN A 18 7.49 -37.07 0.59
CA GLN A 18 7.45 -38.53 0.82
C GLN A 18 6.47 -39.24 -0.11
N GLU A 19 5.26 -38.70 -0.26
CA GLU A 19 4.24 -39.27 -1.14
C GLU A 19 4.68 -39.30 -2.61
N LYS A 20 5.24 -38.20 -3.12
CA LYS A 20 5.72 -38.11 -4.51
C LYS A 20 6.94 -38.98 -4.77
N VAL A 21 7.84 -39.08 -3.80
CA VAL A 21 9.04 -39.92 -3.89
C VAL A 21 8.67 -41.41 -3.85
N ALA A 22 7.71 -41.81 -3.02
CA ALA A 22 7.16 -43.17 -3.01
C ALA A 22 6.49 -43.51 -4.35
N ALA A 23 5.62 -42.62 -4.86
CA ALA A 23 4.95 -42.79 -6.14
C ALA A 23 5.93 -42.84 -7.33
N ALA A 24 7.04 -42.10 -7.26
CA ALA A 24 8.08 -42.15 -8.28
C ALA A 24 8.77 -43.52 -8.31
N LEU A 25 9.01 -44.16 -7.16
CA LEU A 25 9.60 -45.51 -7.12
C LEU A 25 8.68 -46.59 -7.61
N ASP A 26 7.39 -46.51 -7.30
CA ASP A 26 6.42 -47.48 -7.80
C ASP A 26 6.30 -47.42 -9.33
N ASN A 27 6.68 -46.29 -9.94
CA ASN A 27 6.76 -46.09 -11.38
C ASN A 27 8.14 -46.38 -11.99
N ILE A 28 9.18 -46.68 -11.20
CA ILE A 28 10.45 -47.18 -11.75
C ILE A 28 10.19 -48.60 -12.26
N SER A 29 10.41 -48.80 -13.57
CA SER A 29 10.15 -50.06 -14.26
C SER A 29 10.69 -51.27 -13.49
N PRO A 30 9.92 -52.38 -13.36
CA PRO A 30 10.39 -53.63 -12.78
C PRO A 30 11.68 -54.17 -13.45
N GLU A 31 11.94 -53.76 -14.69
CA GLU A 31 13.14 -54.12 -15.43
C GLU A 31 14.42 -53.44 -14.91
N ALA A 32 14.32 -52.27 -14.27
CA ALA A 32 15.45 -51.57 -13.67
C ALA A 32 16.02 -52.30 -12.44
N PHE A 33 15.25 -53.23 -11.86
CA PHE A 33 15.63 -54.03 -10.69
C PHE A 33 15.67 -55.54 -10.98
N LYS A 34 15.56 -55.96 -12.26
CA LYS A 34 15.66 -57.38 -12.67
C LYS A 34 17.06 -57.90 -12.33
N GLY A 35 17.20 -58.52 -11.16
CA GLY A 35 18.36 -59.33 -10.80
C GLY A 35 18.84 -59.21 -9.35
N SER A 36 18.35 -58.26 -8.55
CA SER A 36 18.93 -58.06 -7.22
C SER A 36 17.93 -57.47 -6.23
N LYS A 37 17.39 -58.32 -5.35
CA LYS A 37 16.59 -57.92 -4.18
C LYS A 37 17.29 -56.83 -3.37
N THR A 38 18.63 -56.92 -3.29
CA THR A 38 19.53 -55.95 -2.66
C THR A 38 19.54 -54.56 -3.29
N VAL A 39 19.31 -54.39 -4.61
CA VAL A 39 19.26 -53.06 -5.24
C VAL A 39 17.94 -52.36 -4.93
N LYS A 40 16.83 -53.12 -4.89
CA LYS A 40 15.54 -52.58 -4.46
C LYS A 40 15.56 -52.18 -2.98
N ASP A 41 16.11 -53.04 -2.12
CA ASP A 41 16.24 -52.77 -0.68
C ASP A 41 17.15 -51.56 -0.40
N ALA A 42 18.26 -51.44 -1.15
CA ALA A 42 19.15 -50.27 -1.07
C ALA A 42 18.47 -48.97 -1.56
N ALA A 43 17.69 -49.04 -2.64
CA ALA A 43 16.91 -47.90 -3.11
C ALA A 43 15.86 -47.48 -2.08
N THR A 44 15.15 -48.45 -1.46
CA THR A 44 14.18 -48.18 -0.39
C THR A 44 14.86 -47.58 0.86
N ALA A 45 16.08 -48.00 1.19
CA ALA A 45 16.85 -47.44 2.30
C ALA A 45 17.33 -45.99 2.07
N LEU A 46 17.58 -45.59 0.82
CA LEU A 46 18.03 -44.23 0.47
C LEU A 46 16.89 -43.21 0.41
N LEU A 47 15.64 -43.67 0.34
CA LEU A 47 14.47 -42.81 0.17
C LEU A 47 14.23 -41.79 1.27
N PRO A 48 14.30 -42.16 2.56
CA PRO A 48 14.09 -41.18 3.63
C PRO A 48 15.13 -40.07 3.58
N SER A 49 16.37 -40.41 3.22
CA SER A 49 17.48 -39.47 3.09
C SER A 49 17.25 -38.49 1.93
N LEU A 50 16.87 -39.00 0.75
CA LEU A 50 16.54 -38.15 -0.40
C LEU A 50 15.33 -37.25 -0.14
N ALA A 51 14.27 -37.79 0.47
CA ALA A 51 13.10 -37.02 0.85
C ALA A 51 13.46 -35.89 1.83
N THR A 52 14.29 -36.18 2.84
CA THR A 52 14.74 -35.18 3.81
C THR A 52 15.55 -34.06 3.14
N ILE A 53 16.50 -34.41 2.26
CA ILE A 53 17.31 -33.44 1.53
C ILE A 53 16.43 -32.51 0.68
N ILE A 54 15.48 -33.09 -0.06
CA ILE A 54 14.56 -32.32 -0.91
C ILE A 54 13.67 -31.41 -0.04
N SER A 55 13.10 -31.92 1.05
CA SER A 55 12.26 -31.13 1.95
C SER A 55 13.02 -29.96 2.57
N VAL A 56 14.27 -30.16 3.01
CA VAL A 56 15.10 -29.09 3.57
C VAL A 56 15.44 -28.05 2.50
N ALA A 57 15.83 -28.48 1.29
CA ALA A 57 16.16 -27.57 0.20
C ALA A 57 14.95 -26.71 -0.20
N VAL A 58 13.77 -27.32 -0.35
CA VAL A 58 12.54 -26.60 -0.73
C VAL A 58 12.06 -25.70 0.40
N SER A 59 12.06 -26.17 1.65
CA SER A 59 11.68 -25.34 2.81
C SER A 59 12.58 -24.11 2.94
N THR A 60 13.89 -24.29 2.75
CA THR A 60 14.86 -23.18 2.80
C THR A 60 14.61 -22.19 1.67
N ALA A 61 14.50 -22.66 0.42
CA ALA A 61 14.28 -21.80 -0.74
C ALA A 61 12.97 -20.99 -0.62
N VAL A 62 11.88 -21.63 -0.18
CA VAL A 62 10.59 -20.96 0.04
C VAL A 62 10.68 -19.95 1.19
N SER A 63 11.34 -20.31 2.30
CA SER A 63 11.49 -19.41 3.45
C SER A 63 12.28 -18.15 3.07
N THR A 64 13.37 -18.30 2.32
CA THR A 64 14.15 -17.17 1.81
C THR A 64 13.31 -16.29 0.89
N ALA A 65 12.56 -16.88 -0.06
CA ALA A 65 11.71 -16.12 -0.97
C ALA A 65 10.58 -15.36 -0.24
N ILE A 66 9.99 -15.95 0.80
CA ILE A 66 8.98 -15.27 1.65
C ILE A 66 9.63 -14.12 2.42
N GLN A 67 10.83 -14.32 2.96
CA GLN A 67 11.54 -13.29 3.71
C GLN A 67 11.90 -12.10 2.81
N ASP A 68 12.43 -12.35 1.62
CA ASP A 68 12.75 -11.32 0.62
C ASP A 68 11.50 -10.54 0.20
N LEU A 69 10.36 -11.24 0.02
CA LEU A 69 9.09 -10.59 -0.30
C LEU A 69 8.59 -9.72 0.86
N ALA A 70 8.70 -10.21 2.09
CA ALA A 70 8.29 -9.46 3.29
C ALA A 70 9.13 -8.19 3.45
N ASP A 71 10.45 -8.29 3.28
CA ASP A 71 11.37 -7.16 3.37
C ASP A 71 11.08 -6.12 2.28
N LYS A 72 10.80 -6.59 1.05
CA LYS A 72 10.38 -5.70 -0.05
C LYS A 72 9.06 -5.01 0.25
N MET A 73 8.05 -5.72 0.75
CA MET A 73 6.76 -5.12 1.13
C MET A 73 6.90 -4.07 2.22
N VAL A 74 7.77 -4.30 3.21
CA VAL A 74 8.06 -3.32 4.27
C VAL A 74 8.72 -2.07 3.68
N SER A 75 9.71 -2.25 2.80
CA SER A 75 10.38 -1.15 2.08
C SER A 75 9.39 -0.33 1.26
N ASP A 76 8.60 -0.98 0.41
CA ASP A 76 7.60 -0.34 -0.45
C ASP A 76 6.56 0.42 0.40
N THR A 77 6.12 -0.17 1.52
CA THR A 77 5.19 0.49 2.44
C THR A 77 5.82 1.73 3.09
N ALA A 78 7.08 1.67 3.48
CA ALA A 78 7.80 2.79 4.06
C ALA A 78 7.99 3.93 3.04
N GLU A 79 8.30 3.58 1.79
CA GLU A 79 8.43 4.54 0.69
C GLU A 79 7.09 5.22 0.37
N VAL A 80 6.00 4.45 0.26
CA VAL A 80 4.66 5.00 0.04
C VAL A 80 4.26 5.96 1.17
N LYS A 81 4.52 5.60 2.43
CA LYS A 81 4.27 6.49 3.58
C LYS A 81 5.07 7.77 3.49
N ARG A 82 6.35 7.68 3.11
CA ARG A 82 7.23 8.85 2.92
C ARG A 82 6.70 9.77 1.82
N ILE A 83 6.32 9.21 0.67
CA ILE A 83 5.77 9.97 -0.46
C ILE A 83 4.48 10.68 -0.04
N ASN A 84 3.57 9.97 0.63
CA ASN A 84 2.30 10.55 1.07
C ASN A 84 2.52 11.71 2.07
N LEU A 85 3.45 11.56 3.01
CA LEU A 85 3.80 12.62 3.95
C LEU A 85 4.38 13.85 3.23
N LEU A 86 5.25 13.64 2.25
CA LEU A 86 5.84 14.72 1.46
C LEU A 86 4.78 15.46 0.64
N GLN A 87 3.84 14.73 0.04
CA GLN A 87 2.71 15.32 -0.68
C GLN A 87 1.82 16.16 0.24
N ARG A 88 1.47 15.65 1.43
CA ARG A 88 0.71 16.42 2.43
C ARG A 88 1.41 17.70 2.81
N TYR A 89 2.71 17.61 3.14
CA TYR A 89 3.50 18.79 3.48
C TYR A 89 3.55 19.82 2.33
N ASN A 90 3.73 19.36 1.09
CA ASN A 90 3.74 20.25 -0.06
C ASN A 90 2.38 20.92 -0.30
N ASN A 91 1.28 20.18 -0.13
CA ASN A 91 -0.08 20.72 -0.24
C ASN A 91 -0.38 21.75 0.85
N GLU A 92 -0.06 21.45 2.10
CA GLU A 92 -0.20 22.40 3.22
C GLU A 92 0.64 23.65 3.00
N ARG A 93 1.88 23.49 2.52
CA ARG A 93 2.73 24.62 2.19
C ARG A 93 2.12 25.46 1.07
N LEU A 94 1.57 24.84 0.04
CA LEU A 94 0.93 25.52 -1.07
C LEU A 94 -0.32 26.28 -0.60
N GLU A 95 -1.19 25.66 0.21
CA GLU A 95 -2.34 26.33 0.81
C GLU A 95 -1.93 27.53 1.67
N GLN A 96 -0.87 27.39 2.46
CA GLN A 96 -0.34 28.50 3.25
C GLN A 96 0.18 29.62 2.35
N TYR A 97 0.90 29.31 1.27
CA TYR A 97 1.34 30.32 0.30
C TYR A 97 0.16 31.05 -0.35
N THR A 98 -0.87 30.32 -0.78
CA THR A 98 -2.07 30.90 -1.39
C THR A 98 -2.87 31.75 -0.40
N ARG A 99 -2.91 31.38 0.89
CA ARG A 99 -3.62 32.15 1.93
C ARG A 99 -2.79 33.27 2.55
N ARG A 100 -1.47 33.28 2.39
CA ARG A 100 -0.56 34.21 3.07
C ARG A 100 -0.93 35.67 2.79
N ASP A 101 -1.33 35.94 1.57
CA ASP A 101 -1.62 37.28 1.09
C ASP A 101 -3.15 37.57 1.08
N ASN A 102 -3.98 36.61 1.55
CA ASN A 102 -5.43 36.75 1.65
C ASN A 102 -5.85 37.15 3.08
N LEU A 103 -6.67 38.19 3.19
CA LEU A 103 -7.26 38.61 4.46
C LEU A 103 -8.65 37.98 4.64
N ARG A 104 -8.97 37.52 5.86
CA ARG A 104 -10.34 37.11 6.23
C ARG A 104 -11.00 38.24 7.01
N ILE A 105 -12.13 38.72 6.50
CA ILE A 105 -12.94 39.76 7.13
C ILE A 105 -14.15 39.08 7.77
N PHE A 106 -14.45 39.47 9.01
CA PHE A 106 -15.60 38.97 9.77
C PHE A 106 -16.42 40.15 10.29
N GLY A 107 -17.71 39.94 10.53
CA GLY A 107 -18.59 40.94 11.15
C GLY A 107 -19.25 41.93 10.19
N ILE A 108 -19.29 41.59 8.90
CA ILE A 108 -20.16 42.28 7.93
C ILE A 108 -21.55 41.66 8.07
N GLU A 109 -22.58 42.49 8.21
CA GLU A 109 -23.97 42.02 8.28
C GLU A 109 -24.41 41.54 6.89
N GLU A 110 -24.67 40.24 6.80
CA GLU A 110 -25.15 39.55 5.59
C GLU A 110 -26.65 39.30 5.72
N ASP A 111 -27.42 39.78 4.73
CA ASP A 111 -28.83 39.41 4.61
C ASP A 111 -28.96 38.13 3.76
N PRO A 112 -29.86 37.19 4.10
CA PRO A 112 -29.96 35.89 3.43
C PRO A 112 -30.43 35.96 1.96
N ASP A 113 -31.01 37.09 1.54
CA ASP A 113 -31.43 37.37 0.16
C ASP A 113 -30.49 38.38 -0.53
N GLU A 114 -29.34 38.68 0.07
CA GLU A 114 -28.36 39.63 -0.46
C GLU A 114 -27.60 39.04 -1.65
N ASP A 115 -27.46 39.85 -2.70
CA ASP A 115 -26.69 39.49 -3.89
C ASP A 115 -25.19 39.68 -3.64
N GLU A 116 -24.36 38.91 -4.35
CA GLU A 116 -22.90 38.91 -4.21
C GLU A 116 -22.30 40.29 -4.46
N ASP A 117 -22.85 41.02 -5.45
CA ASP A 117 -22.45 42.38 -5.79
C ASP A 117 -22.69 43.37 -4.63
N VAL A 118 -23.75 43.18 -3.86
CA VAL A 118 -24.11 44.04 -2.72
C VAL A 118 -23.18 43.77 -1.54
N LEU A 119 -22.88 42.49 -1.29
CA LEU A 119 -21.93 42.09 -0.25
C LEU A 119 -20.51 42.59 -0.57
N GLN A 120 -20.08 42.48 -1.83
CA GLN A 120 -18.79 43.03 -2.28
C GLN A 120 -18.73 44.55 -2.10
N ALA A 121 -19.83 45.27 -2.42
CA ALA A 121 -19.90 46.71 -2.22
C ALA A 121 -19.74 47.10 -0.73
N LYS A 122 -20.39 46.37 0.19
CA LYS A 122 -20.21 46.56 1.65
C LYS A 122 -18.74 46.35 2.07
N VAL A 123 -18.08 45.33 1.55
CA VAL A 123 -16.64 45.05 1.83
C VAL A 123 -15.75 46.19 1.33
N ILE A 124 -16.00 46.70 0.12
CA ILE A 124 -15.27 47.82 -0.48
C ILE A 124 -15.43 49.10 0.36
N GLU A 125 -16.65 49.39 0.82
CA GLU A 125 -16.93 50.52 1.70
C GLU A 125 -16.14 50.43 3.00
N VAL A 126 -16.18 49.28 3.68
CA VAL A 126 -15.43 49.04 4.93
C VAL A 126 -13.91 49.16 4.71
N ALA A 127 -13.39 48.67 3.59
CA ALA A 127 -11.97 48.81 3.26
C ALA A 127 -11.57 50.26 2.99
N ALA A 128 -12.43 51.02 2.30
CA ALA A 128 -12.22 52.44 2.01
C ALA A 128 -12.18 53.28 3.31
N ASP A 129 -13.02 52.96 4.30
CA ASP A 129 -13.01 53.61 5.61
C ASP A 129 -11.69 53.41 6.38
N VAL A 130 -11.04 52.27 6.18
CA VAL A 130 -9.71 51.95 6.75
C VAL A 130 -8.57 52.53 5.89
N GLY A 131 -8.88 53.12 4.74
CA GLY A 131 -7.92 53.71 3.80
C GLY A 131 -7.27 52.70 2.85
N VAL A 132 -7.88 51.52 2.67
CA VAL A 132 -7.43 50.48 1.75
C VAL A 132 -8.29 50.51 0.49
N ILE A 133 -7.64 50.54 -0.68
CA ILE A 133 -8.33 50.48 -1.97
C ILE A 133 -8.33 49.02 -2.42
N ILE A 134 -9.52 48.45 -2.61
CA ILE A 134 -9.75 47.10 -3.14
C ILE A 134 -10.76 47.15 -4.28
N GLU A 135 -10.59 46.31 -5.28
CA GLU A 135 -11.53 46.15 -6.39
C GLU A 135 -12.41 44.90 -6.19
N PRO A 136 -13.57 44.81 -6.85
CA PRO A 136 -14.42 43.62 -6.80
C PRO A 136 -13.68 42.32 -7.13
N ASN A 137 -12.72 42.37 -8.07
CA ASN A 137 -11.91 41.22 -8.48
C ASN A 137 -10.93 40.74 -7.38
N ASP A 138 -10.67 41.56 -6.37
CA ASP A 138 -9.78 41.21 -5.25
C ASP A 138 -10.55 40.47 -4.13
N ILE A 139 -11.88 40.40 -4.23
CA ILE A 139 -12.77 39.82 -3.22
C ILE A 139 -13.22 38.44 -3.68
N SER A 140 -13.09 37.45 -2.80
CA SER A 140 -13.62 36.10 -3.02
C SER A 140 -14.66 35.79 -1.94
N THR A 141 -15.89 35.52 -2.36
CA THR A 141 -16.98 35.14 -1.46
C THR A 141 -17.03 33.62 -1.26
N LEU A 142 -17.73 33.17 -0.21
CA LEU A 142 -17.92 31.74 0.08
C LEU A 142 -18.68 31.00 -1.03
N ILE A 143 -19.58 31.70 -1.73
CA ILE A 143 -20.38 31.14 -2.84
C ILE A 143 -19.48 30.76 -4.02
N ASP A 144 -18.51 31.62 -4.36
CA ASP A 144 -17.53 31.36 -5.42
C ASP A 144 -16.56 30.22 -5.02
N TRP A 145 -16.26 30.08 -3.73
CA TRP A 145 -15.45 28.97 -3.19
C TRP A 145 -16.14 27.61 -3.28
N GLU A 146 -17.42 27.51 -2.90
CA GLU A 146 -18.17 26.24 -2.97
C GLU A 146 -18.36 25.75 -4.42
N ASN A 147 -18.54 26.68 -5.36
CA ASN A 147 -18.65 26.35 -6.79
C ASN A 147 -17.30 25.89 -7.37
N LYS A 148 -16.18 26.54 -7.04
CA LYS A 148 -14.84 26.10 -7.46
C LYS A 148 -14.45 24.74 -6.88
N VAL A 149 -14.83 24.43 -5.64
CA VAL A 149 -14.53 23.11 -5.04
C VAL A 149 -15.30 21.99 -5.76
N ARG A 150 -16.53 22.23 -6.21
CA ARG A 150 -17.33 21.23 -6.95
C ARG A 150 -16.81 20.93 -8.36
N GLU A 151 -16.15 21.88 -9.03
CA GLU A 151 -15.53 21.65 -10.34
C GLU A 151 -14.26 20.81 -10.27
N VAL A 152 -13.55 20.80 -9.13
CA VAL A 152 -12.30 20.04 -8.97
C VAL A 152 -12.56 18.56 -8.62
N ASP A 153 -13.76 18.24 -8.13
CA ASP A 153 -14.19 16.87 -7.79
C ASP A 153 -14.90 16.12 -8.96
N GLN A 154 -14.99 16.72 -10.16
CA GLN A 154 -15.44 16.07 -11.41
C GLN A 154 -14.28 15.70 -12.33
#